data_AF-A0AAX7UMI1-F1
#
_entry.id   AF-A0AAX7UMI1-F1
#
_cell.length_a   1.000
_cell.length_b   1.000
_cell.length_c   1.000
_cell.angle_alpha   90.00
_cell.angle_beta   90.00
_cell.angle_gamma   90.00
#
_symmetry.space_group_name_H-M   'P 1'
#
loop_
_entity.id
_entity.type
_entity.pdbx_description
1 polymer ?
#
loop_
_entity_poly.entity_id
_entity_poly.type
_entity_poly.pdbx_seq_one_letter_code
_entity_poly.pdbx_strand_id
1 'polypeptide(L)'
;MPSFTSYFIPSLTWRPLGVAALGQPFSLGMLYDARRGKLIPGVTLWNSKTLQKKPVEHNQHSSEFHINATDSIEKKSALLDVNGSLKASFLGGLIEVEGSAKYLNDRKKSHHQCRVTLHYKATTKFKQLMLTPDETKNSQEAKNVKRLATHVVTGILYGANAFFVFDSEKLDDSSIQVIQDSIQAILIKKITSFNVEGKVDIKLSDEEKAVTDKFTCKFYGDFILESNPATFEDAVKTYIQLPKLLGENRENCVPLKVTLMPLKKFHPKAAYMISNGFISKAEDTLQELHNLDIRCNDLLEDRVVRSFPQIQEKLSRFKKLCEYFRSSLQETMAEKLPSIRAGEEDEQELVKVFYDRDKSPFSQERLTKWIKDEEREVTIIRYFVDMMEGTKIISDQSELDREVFKPGVEEVLCFVFTSLKSTDPYLQNMSDYLEKKKLEGTDGNTPPTQDQWYRSDEVIKQMTEKAEAVKNCSRLFITAIQNDQYKGGSIYHYRNTNLVTDDFSGPDVTDVEKVTNRRDLTCCNPDLPPPSHLLQLVWGNTKAFTGQLSDIFSPACPGFAPRPPPGGKTPHAGGAQEASLSDAQTASTGSFRCGGAATLLAKLLTLSLMERPATLQRKPISAACILNLILSVTTHSLGS
;
A
#
# COMPACT_ATOMS: atom_id res chain seq x y z
N MET A 1 -20.51 67.58 -8.26
CA MET A 1 -21.02 66.26 -7.82
C MET A 1 -20.03 65.71 -6.80
N PRO A 2 -20.35 65.70 -5.51
CA PRO A 2 -19.39 65.34 -4.48
C PRO A 2 -19.37 63.83 -4.20
N SER A 3 -18.14 63.39 -3.96
CA SER A 3 -17.70 62.10 -3.44
C SER A 3 -18.46 61.65 -2.19
N PHE A 4 -19.04 60.45 -2.22
CA PHE A 4 -19.38 59.71 -1.01
C PHE A 4 -18.23 58.76 -0.67
N THR A 5 -17.29 59.28 0.11
CA THR A 5 -16.46 58.46 0.98
C THR A 5 -17.38 57.70 1.93
N SER A 6 -17.53 56.38 1.69
CA SER A 6 -18.17 55.48 2.63
C SER A 6 -17.32 55.43 3.89
N TYR A 7 -17.71 56.23 4.89
CA TYR A 7 -17.27 56.04 6.26
C TYR A 7 -17.75 54.66 6.71
N PHE A 8 -16.83 53.70 6.75
CA PHE A 8 -17.05 52.41 7.38
C PHE A 8 -17.28 52.67 8.87
N ILE A 9 -18.55 52.69 9.29
CA ILE A 9 -18.92 52.70 10.71
C ILE A 9 -18.71 51.27 11.22
N PRO A 10 -17.77 50.99 12.14
CA PRO A 10 -17.64 49.67 12.72
C PRO A 10 -18.73 49.52 13.79
N SER A 11 -19.93 49.10 13.39
CA SER A 11 -20.91 48.60 14.35
C SER A 11 -20.43 47.22 14.84
N LEU A 12 -19.90 47.18 16.07
CA LEU A 12 -19.61 45.95 16.81
C LEU A 12 -20.92 45.16 16.94
N THR A 13 -21.16 44.23 16.02
CA THR A 13 -22.33 43.37 16.06
C THR A 13 -22.01 42.13 16.89
N TRP A 14 -22.83 41.89 17.91
CA TRP A 14 -22.90 40.68 18.71
C TRP A 14 -23.27 39.50 17.81
N ARG A 15 -22.31 38.95 17.05
CA ARG A 15 -22.59 37.82 16.16
C ARG A 15 -22.45 36.51 16.94
N PRO A 16 -23.52 35.71 17.04
CA PRO A 16 -23.42 34.36 17.58
C PRO A 16 -22.44 33.54 16.74
N LEU A 17 -21.63 32.72 17.40
CA LEU A 17 -20.69 31.80 16.75
C LEU A 17 -21.34 30.43 16.58
N GLY A 18 -21.31 29.88 15.36
CA GLY A 18 -21.72 28.50 15.10
C GLY A 18 -20.52 27.55 15.13
N VAL A 19 -20.59 26.46 15.89
CA VAL A 19 -19.55 25.42 15.93
C VAL A 19 -20.16 24.02 15.77
N ALA A 20 -19.44 23.11 15.12
CA ALA A 20 -19.81 21.70 15.09
C ALA A 20 -19.63 21.07 16.48
N ALA A 21 -20.56 20.19 16.86
CA ALA A 21 -20.58 19.58 18.19
C ALA A 21 -19.56 18.43 18.35
N LEU A 22 -19.27 17.70 17.26
CA LEU A 22 -18.26 16.65 17.19
C LEU A 22 -18.39 15.54 18.25
N GLY A 23 -19.63 15.19 18.58
CA GLY A 23 -19.96 14.16 19.57
C GLY A 23 -19.92 14.64 21.02
N GLN A 24 -19.56 15.90 21.29
CA GLN A 24 -19.56 16.42 22.65
C GLN A 24 -21.00 16.61 23.19
N PRO A 25 -21.24 16.37 24.50
CA PRO A 25 -22.57 16.36 25.10
C PRO A 25 -23.08 17.78 25.40
N PHE A 26 -23.32 18.59 24.37
CA PHE A 26 -23.83 19.95 24.51
C PHE A 26 -25.27 20.00 25.07
N SER A 27 -25.52 20.95 25.96
CA SER A 27 -26.87 21.30 26.44
C SER A 27 -27.05 22.82 26.50
N LEU A 28 -28.30 23.28 26.40
CA LEU A 28 -28.61 24.71 26.48
C LEU A 28 -28.20 25.29 27.84
N GLY A 29 -27.60 26.48 27.82
CA GLY A 29 -27.11 27.16 29.02
C GLY A 29 -25.75 26.68 29.53
N MET A 30 -25.17 25.64 28.92
CA MET A 30 -23.79 25.23 29.22
C MET A 30 -22.80 26.32 28.83
N LEU A 31 -21.73 26.41 29.63
CA LEU A 31 -20.63 27.32 29.40
C LEU A 31 -19.58 26.70 28.50
N TYR A 32 -18.95 27.53 27.67
CA TYR A 32 -17.94 27.09 26.70
C TYR A 32 -16.72 28.02 26.69
N ASP A 33 -15.54 27.43 26.73
CA ASP A 33 -14.27 28.11 26.50
C ASP A 33 -13.78 27.89 25.08
N ALA A 34 -14.04 28.87 24.21
CA ALA A 34 -13.68 28.81 22.81
C ALA A 34 -12.16 28.91 22.61
N ARG A 35 -11.39 29.42 23.58
CA ARG A 35 -9.92 29.43 23.50
C ARG A 35 -9.36 28.01 23.42
N ARG A 36 -9.94 27.11 24.22
CA ARG A 36 -9.50 25.71 24.37
C ARG A 36 -10.38 24.71 23.64
N GLY A 37 -11.55 25.13 23.15
CA GLY A 37 -12.52 24.25 22.51
C GLY A 37 -13.24 23.32 23.49
N LYS A 38 -13.47 23.76 24.73
CA LYS A 38 -13.96 22.90 25.82
C LYS A 38 -15.25 23.39 26.46
N LEU A 39 -16.15 22.45 26.74
CA LEU A 39 -17.31 22.63 27.60
C LEU A 39 -16.90 22.73 29.07
N ILE A 40 -17.65 23.51 29.84
CA ILE A 40 -17.46 23.68 31.29
C ILE A 40 -18.69 23.12 31.99
N PRO A 41 -18.62 21.89 32.52
CA PRO A 41 -19.75 21.26 33.19
C PRO A 41 -19.98 21.86 34.58
N GLY A 42 -21.19 21.62 35.13
CA GLY A 42 -21.52 21.92 36.53
C GLY A 42 -21.81 23.39 36.87
N VAL A 43 -21.60 24.32 35.94
CA VAL A 43 -21.87 25.76 36.14
C VAL A 43 -22.72 26.30 34.99
N THR A 44 -23.81 26.99 35.32
CA THR A 44 -24.69 27.65 34.34
C THR A 44 -24.90 29.12 34.70
N LEU A 45 -25.18 29.96 33.70
CA LEU A 45 -25.51 31.37 33.94
C LEU A 45 -26.92 31.58 34.47
N TRP A 46 -27.85 30.74 34.00
CA TRP A 46 -29.25 30.82 34.38
C TRP A 46 -29.64 29.64 35.25
N ASN A 47 -30.58 29.88 36.16
CA ASN A 47 -31.11 28.84 37.04
C ASN A 47 -31.93 27.80 36.23
N SER A 48 -32.17 26.65 36.85
CA SER A 48 -32.91 25.55 36.23
C SER A 48 -34.31 25.94 35.76
N LYS A 49 -35.01 26.85 36.46
CA LYS A 49 -36.36 27.29 36.08
C LYS A 49 -36.34 28.05 34.76
N THR A 50 -35.35 28.93 34.56
CA THR A 50 -35.16 29.67 33.30
C THR A 50 -34.78 28.71 32.17
N LEU A 51 -33.85 27.78 32.41
CA LEU A 51 -33.41 26.81 31.40
C LEU A 51 -34.49 25.81 30.99
N GLN A 52 -35.51 25.57 31.83
CA GLN A 52 -36.65 24.72 31.48
C GLN A 52 -37.77 25.47 30.75
N LYS A 53 -38.04 26.74 31.09
CA LYS A 53 -39.20 27.49 30.56
C LYS A 53 -38.94 28.25 29.26
N LYS A 54 -37.68 28.60 28.98
CA LYS A 54 -37.30 29.49 27.87
C LYS A 54 -36.86 28.80 26.56
N PRO A 55 -36.50 27.51 26.51
CA PRO A 55 -36.24 26.86 25.25
C PRO A 55 -37.48 26.89 24.34
N VAL A 56 -37.30 27.35 23.11
CA VAL A 56 -38.25 27.17 22.02
C VAL A 56 -37.66 26.17 21.05
N GLU A 57 -38.51 25.25 20.57
CA GLU A 57 -38.14 24.22 19.63
C GLU A 57 -38.78 24.50 18.26
N HIS A 58 -37.97 24.38 17.20
CA HIS A 58 -38.41 24.47 15.82
C HIS A 58 -38.02 23.19 15.10
N ASN A 59 -38.97 22.59 14.40
CA ASN A 59 -38.70 21.44 13.53
C ASN A 59 -37.82 21.88 12.35
N GLN A 60 -36.70 21.19 12.16
CA GLN A 60 -35.78 21.39 11.05
C GLN A 60 -35.41 20.02 10.50
N HIS A 61 -36.29 19.50 9.63
CA HIS A 61 -36.15 18.16 9.11
C HIS A 61 -35.42 18.18 7.77
N SER A 62 -34.25 17.54 7.73
CA SER A 62 -33.58 17.22 6.47
C SER A 62 -32.92 15.85 6.57
N SER A 63 -32.79 15.17 5.44
CA SER A 63 -32.01 13.94 5.30
C SER A 63 -31.31 14.00 3.96
N GLU A 64 -30.01 13.81 3.96
CA GLU A 64 -29.18 13.83 2.76
C GLU A 64 -28.06 12.79 2.88
N PHE A 65 -27.48 12.42 1.75
CA PHE A 65 -26.32 11.56 1.72
C PHE A 65 -25.29 12.08 0.72
N HIS A 66 -24.02 11.77 0.97
CA HIS A 66 -22.89 12.09 0.10
C HIS A 66 -22.02 10.87 -0.08
N ILE A 67 -21.51 10.65 -1.29
CA ILE A 67 -20.52 9.61 -1.58
C ILE A 67 -19.24 10.29 -2.02
N ASN A 68 -18.12 9.96 -1.39
CA ASN A 68 -16.83 10.57 -1.67
C ASN A 68 -15.73 9.51 -1.77
N ALA A 69 -14.81 9.67 -2.73
CA ALA A 69 -13.60 8.83 -2.87
C ALA A 69 -12.34 9.49 -2.29
N THR A 70 -12.46 10.70 -1.73
CA THR A 70 -11.31 11.45 -1.21
C THR A 70 -11.24 11.36 0.31
N ASP A 71 -10.06 11.03 0.85
CA ASP A 71 -9.79 10.87 2.28
C ASP A 71 -9.01 12.07 2.88
N SER A 72 -9.09 13.26 2.26
CA SER A 72 -8.34 14.44 2.72
C SER A 72 -8.93 15.06 3.98
N ILE A 73 -8.08 15.67 4.81
CA ILE A 73 -8.52 16.42 6.00
C ILE A 73 -9.55 17.49 5.62
N GLU A 74 -9.36 18.18 4.50
CA GLU A 74 -10.27 19.19 3.97
C GLU A 74 -11.67 18.63 3.78
N LYS A 75 -11.77 17.51 3.03
CA LYS A 75 -13.04 16.91 2.68
C LYS A 75 -13.77 16.37 3.91
N LYS A 76 -13.05 15.72 4.83
CA LYS A 76 -13.65 15.24 6.09
C LYS A 76 -14.15 16.38 6.95
N SER A 77 -13.37 17.46 7.05
CA SER A 77 -13.75 18.65 7.79
C SER A 77 -15.01 19.30 7.22
N ALA A 78 -15.11 19.38 5.89
CA ALA A 78 -16.29 19.93 5.22
C ALA A 78 -17.57 19.11 5.47
N LEU A 79 -17.49 17.77 5.45
CA LEU A 79 -18.66 16.89 5.69
C LEU A 79 -19.24 17.06 7.11
N LEU A 80 -18.39 17.42 8.07
CA LEU A 80 -18.75 17.62 9.48
C LEU A 80 -18.88 19.11 9.86
N ASP A 81 -18.89 20.02 8.89
CA ASP A 81 -18.96 21.47 9.10
C ASP A 81 -17.86 22.01 10.05
N VAL A 82 -16.67 21.40 10.04
CA VAL A 82 -15.49 21.76 10.86
C VAL A 82 -14.64 22.80 10.13
N ASN A 83 -14.86 24.08 10.44
CA ASN A 83 -14.23 25.19 9.72
C ASN A 83 -13.53 26.18 10.66
N GLY A 84 -12.61 26.98 10.09
CA GLY A 84 -11.96 28.10 10.77
C GLY A 84 -11.26 27.69 12.07
N SER A 85 -11.51 28.44 13.14
CA SER A 85 -10.87 28.22 14.45
C SER A 85 -11.12 26.81 15.00
N LEU A 86 -12.28 26.17 14.73
CA LEU A 86 -12.54 24.80 15.19
C LEU A 86 -11.60 23.79 14.51
N LYS A 87 -11.36 23.97 13.21
CA LYS A 87 -10.42 23.16 12.44
C LYS A 87 -9.00 23.30 12.99
N ALA A 88 -8.56 24.52 13.30
CA ALA A 88 -7.26 24.75 13.95
C ALA A 88 -7.11 23.95 15.26
N SER A 89 -8.14 23.94 16.11
CA SER A 89 -8.15 23.16 17.35
C SER A 89 -8.07 21.66 17.09
N PHE A 90 -8.80 21.15 16.10
CA PHE A 90 -8.76 19.73 15.73
C PHE A 90 -7.36 19.33 15.22
N LEU A 91 -6.78 20.12 14.31
CA LEU A 91 -5.42 19.90 13.79
C LEU A 91 -4.38 19.89 14.92
N GLY A 92 -4.52 20.80 15.88
CA GLY A 92 -3.67 20.88 17.07
C GLY A 92 -4.00 19.86 18.17
N GLY A 93 -4.94 18.93 17.97
CA GLY A 93 -5.26 17.92 18.98
C GLY A 93 -5.93 18.45 20.25
N LEU A 94 -6.50 19.66 20.22
CA LEU A 94 -7.20 20.27 21.37
C LEU A 94 -8.62 19.73 21.59
N ILE A 95 -9.17 19.07 20.57
CA ILE A 95 -10.55 18.57 20.57
C ILE A 95 -10.51 17.05 20.48
N GLU A 96 -11.13 16.42 21.47
CA GLU A 96 -11.51 15.02 21.40
C GLU A 96 -12.85 14.89 20.65
N VAL A 97 -12.91 13.93 19.73
CA VAL A 97 -14.06 13.70 18.86
C VAL A 97 -14.72 12.36 19.21
N GLU A 98 -16.05 12.36 19.24
CA GLU A 98 -16.84 11.18 19.59
C GLU A 98 -17.90 10.85 18.52
N GLY A 99 -18.54 9.69 18.66
CA GLY A 99 -19.58 9.24 17.73
C GLY A 99 -19.11 9.21 16.27
N SER A 100 -19.92 9.77 15.39
CA SER A 100 -19.62 9.92 13.95
C SER A 100 -18.35 10.72 13.67
N ALA A 101 -17.99 11.68 14.54
CA ALA A 101 -16.84 12.55 14.33
C ALA A 101 -15.49 11.81 14.47
N LYS A 102 -15.47 10.59 15.03
CA LYS A 102 -14.29 9.70 14.99
C LYS A 102 -13.80 9.42 13.57
N TYR A 103 -14.66 9.55 12.56
CA TYR A 103 -14.29 9.50 11.15
C TYR A 103 -13.15 10.48 10.77
N LEU A 104 -13.05 11.64 11.44
CA LEU A 104 -11.96 12.60 11.22
C LEU A 104 -10.57 12.01 11.51
N ASN A 105 -10.50 11.02 12.41
CA ASN A 105 -9.25 10.37 12.82
C ASN A 105 -8.94 9.11 12.01
N ASP A 106 -9.93 8.52 11.34
CA ASP A 106 -9.71 7.40 10.42
C ASP A 106 -8.88 7.89 9.22
N ARG A 107 -7.93 7.10 8.75
CA ARG A 107 -7.02 7.48 7.66
C ARG A 107 -6.69 6.27 6.78
N LYS A 108 -6.58 6.51 5.48
CA LYS A 108 -6.13 5.54 4.48
C LYS A 108 -4.69 5.12 4.79
N LYS A 109 -4.37 3.83 4.60
CA LYS A 109 -3.07 3.26 5.03
C LYS A 109 -2.09 2.97 3.90
N SER A 110 -2.57 2.84 2.66
CA SER A 110 -1.79 2.39 1.49
C SER A 110 -2.28 3.08 0.22
N HIS A 111 -1.42 3.46 -0.73
CA HIS A 111 -1.88 3.97 -2.02
C HIS A 111 -2.59 2.91 -2.85
N HIS A 112 -2.18 1.65 -2.71
CA HIS A 112 -2.72 0.46 -3.35
C HIS A 112 -4.09 0.02 -2.80
N GLN A 113 -4.74 0.85 -1.98
CA GLN A 113 -6.09 0.60 -1.47
C GLN A 113 -7.07 1.64 -2.03
N CYS A 114 -8.19 1.20 -2.57
CA CYS A 114 -9.32 2.06 -2.88
C CYS A 114 -10.13 2.36 -1.61
N ARG A 115 -10.57 3.61 -1.44
CA ARG A 115 -11.45 4.02 -0.34
C ARG A 115 -12.61 4.84 -0.85
N VAL A 116 -13.82 4.42 -0.49
CA VAL A 116 -15.06 5.18 -0.76
C VAL A 116 -15.86 5.31 0.52
N THR A 117 -16.31 6.52 0.83
CA THR A 117 -17.10 6.80 2.04
C THR A 117 -18.51 7.24 1.66
N LEU A 118 -19.50 6.53 2.19
CA LEU A 118 -20.89 6.97 2.22
C LEU A 118 -21.15 7.72 3.52
N HIS A 119 -21.57 8.97 3.40
CA HIS A 119 -22.00 9.81 4.51
C HIS A 119 -23.51 10.00 4.48
N TYR A 120 -24.17 9.67 5.58
CA TYR A 120 -25.56 10.00 5.87
C TYR A 120 -25.61 11.17 6.86
N LYS A 121 -26.44 12.17 6.59
CA LYS A 121 -26.70 13.31 7.47
C LYS A 121 -28.20 13.54 7.60
N ALA A 122 -28.68 13.56 8.83
CA ALA A 122 -30.05 13.95 9.15
C ALA A 122 -30.08 15.07 10.18
N THR A 123 -30.89 16.09 9.92
CA THR A 123 -31.24 17.13 10.90
C THR A 123 -32.70 16.96 11.31
N THR A 124 -32.99 17.24 12.57
CA THR A 124 -34.33 16.97 13.14
C THR A 124 -34.96 18.19 13.76
N LYS A 125 -34.30 18.84 14.70
CA LYS A 125 -34.88 19.97 15.44
C LYS A 125 -33.81 20.96 15.86
N PHE A 126 -34.20 22.22 15.94
CA PHE A 126 -33.40 23.28 16.47
C PHE A 126 -34.03 23.79 17.77
N LYS A 127 -33.28 23.71 18.88
CA LYS A 127 -33.70 24.24 20.19
C LYS A 127 -32.91 25.51 20.48
N GLN A 128 -33.57 26.59 20.85
CA GLN A 128 -32.94 27.88 21.19
C GLN A 128 -33.52 28.48 22.47
N LEU A 129 -32.67 29.11 23.28
CA LEU A 129 -33.09 29.92 24.42
C LEU A 129 -33.61 31.29 23.94
N MET A 130 -34.89 31.56 24.21
CA MET A 130 -35.49 32.87 23.96
C MET A 130 -35.38 33.72 25.23
N LEU A 131 -34.33 34.54 25.29
CA LEU A 131 -34.00 35.37 26.46
C LEU A 131 -34.46 36.81 26.28
N THR A 132 -34.95 37.42 27.36
CA THR A 132 -35.25 38.85 27.38
C THR A 132 -33.97 39.69 27.54
N PRO A 133 -34.00 40.99 27.18
CA PRO A 133 -32.86 41.89 27.35
C PRO A 133 -32.31 41.93 28.79
N ASP A 134 -33.18 41.88 29.81
CA ASP A 134 -32.75 41.94 31.21
C ASP A 134 -32.13 40.62 31.70
N GLU A 135 -32.66 39.47 31.24
CA GLU A 135 -32.04 38.15 31.46
C GLU A 135 -30.66 38.03 30.80
N THR A 136 -30.44 38.80 29.73
CA THR A 136 -29.16 38.92 29.02
C THR A 136 -28.20 39.89 29.73
N LYS A 137 -28.71 40.92 30.42
CA LYS A 137 -27.89 41.83 31.24
C LYS A 137 -27.40 41.18 32.53
N ASN A 138 -28.24 40.40 33.21
CA ASN A 138 -27.87 39.73 34.46
C ASN A 138 -26.72 38.72 34.28
N SER A 139 -26.61 38.07 33.11
CA SER A 139 -25.45 37.21 32.78
C SER A 139 -24.18 38.02 32.49
N GLN A 140 -24.31 39.26 32.03
CA GLN A 140 -23.22 40.22 31.82
C GLN A 140 -22.60 40.70 33.14
N GLU A 141 -23.17 40.43 34.31
CA GLU A 141 -22.65 40.90 35.61
C GLU A 141 -22.01 39.78 36.45
N ALA A 142 -22.12 38.52 36.00
CA ALA A 142 -21.56 37.34 36.67
C ALA A 142 -20.01 37.28 36.58
N LYS A 143 -19.32 38.11 37.38
CA LYS A 143 -17.85 38.27 37.40
C LYS A 143 -17.10 36.94 37.56
N ASN A 144 -17.62 36.00 38.35
CA ASN A 144 -16.98 34.71 38.63
C ASN A 144 -17.01 33.77 37.41
N VAL A 145 -18.10 33.79 36.64
CA VAL A 145 -18.28 32.93 35.45
C VAL A 145 -17.43 33.40 34.26
N LYS A 146 -17.20 34.71 34.16
CA LYS A 146 -16.41 35.34 33.08
C LYS A 146 -14.92 35.02 33.07
N ARG A 147 -14.39 34.45 34.15
CA ARG A 147 -13.00 33.95 34.21
C ARG A 147 -12.89 32.52 33.67
N LEU A 148 -13.97 31.75 33.79
CA LEU A 148 -14.02 30.34 33.43
C LEU A 148 -14.38 30.17 31.95
N ALA A 149 -15.38 30.90 31.46
CA ALA A 149 -15.97 30.72 30.14
C ALA A 149 -15.86 31.96 29.24
N THR A 150 -15.92 31.73 27.93
CA THR A 150 -15.97 32.80 26.92
C THR A 150 -17.36 32.96 26.31
N HIS A 151 -18.10 31.86 26.20
CA HIS A 151 -19.41 31.79 25.56
C HIS A 151 -20.37 30.96 26.42
N VAL A 152 -21.65 31.10 26.12
CA VAL A 152 -22.73 30.23 26.59
C VAL A 152 -23.50 29.68 25.40
N VAL A 153 -23.92 28.43 25.53
CA VAL A 153 -24.73 27.73 24.53
C VAL A 153 -26.16 28.26 24.57
N THR A 154 -26.60 28.89 23.48
CA THR A 154 -27.95 29.46 23.36
C THR A 154 -28.81 28.76 22.32
N GLY A 155 -28.22 28.01 21.40
CA GLY A 155 -28.96 27.22 20.41
C GLY A 155 -28.25 25.92 20.07
N ILE A 156 -29.01 24.88 19.74
CA ILE A 156 -28.48 23.58 19.33
C ILE A 156 -29.36 23.02 18.21
N LEU A 157 -28.72 22.66 17.10
CA LEU A 157 -29.30 21.84 16.04
C LEU A 157 -29.02 20.37 16.36
N TYR A 158 -30.07 19.58 16.48
CA TYR A 158 -30.03 18.15 16.72
C TYR A 158 -30.20 17.36 15.44
N GLY A 159 -29.60 16.17 15.41
CA GLY A 159 -29.66 15.25 14.30
C GLY A 159 -28.75 14.05 14.54
N ALA A 160 -28.31 13.42 13.46
CA ALA A 160 -27.31 12.34 13.50
C ALA A 160 -26.54 12.28 12.18
N ASN A 161 -25.27 11.92 12.25
CA ASN A 161 -24.46 11.52 11.10
C ASN A 161 -24.12 10.03 11.18
N ALA A 162 -23.86 9.44 10.02
CA ALA A 162 -23.21 8.14 9.90
C ALA A 162 -22.25 8.13 8.71
N PHE A 163 -21.10 7.51 8.88
CA PHE A 163 -20.10 7.28 7.85
C PHE A 163 -19.86 5.79 7.71
N PHE A 164 -20.00 5.30 6.47
CA PHE A 164 -19.65 3.95 6.06
C PHE A 164 -18.40 4.05 5.19
N VAL A 165 -17.26 3.68 5.75
CA VAL A 165 -15.95 3.74 5.09
C VAL A 165 -15.67 2.38 4.47
N PHE A 166 -15.75 2.31 3.13
CA PHE A 166 -15.44 1.12 2.36
C PHE A 166 -13.97 1.14 1.95
N ASP A 167 -13.20 0.20 2.47
CA ASP A 167 -11.79 0.00 2.18
C ASP A 167 -11.62 -1.29 1.37
N SER A 168 -10.98 -1.22 0.20
CA SER A 168 -10.68 -2.42 -0.59
C SER A 168 -9.52 -3.22 -0.01
N GLU A 169 -9.37 -4.46 -0.47
CA GLU A 169 -8.08 -5.16 -0.45
C GLU A 169 -6.99 -4.37 -1.23
N LYS A 170 -5.72 -4.82 -1.16
CA LYS A 170 -4.65 -4.21 -1.97
C LYS A 170 -4.87 -4.53 -3.45
N LEU A 171 -4.71 -3.53 -4.30
CA LEU A 171 -4.98 -3.54 -5.73
C LEU A 171 -3.75 -3.08 -6.51
N ASP A 172 -3.64 -3.55 -7.74
CA ASP A 172 -2.70 -2.99 -8.71
C ASP A 172 -3.10 -1.57 -9.10
N ASP A 173 -2.11 -0.71 -9.35
CA ASP A 173 -2.33 0.72 -9.66
C ASP A 173 -3.28 0.95 -10.84
N SER A 174 -3.23 0.08 -11.84
CA SER A 174 -4.11 0.13 -13.02
C SER A 174 -5.58 -0.13 -12.71
N SER A 175 -5.87 -0.83 -11.61
CA SER A 175 -7.22 -1.27 -11.22
C SER A 175 -7.89 -0.35 -10.21
N ILE A 176 -7.13 0.49 -9.50
CA ILE A 176 -7.65 1.34 -8.41
C ILE A 176 -8.82 2.20 -8.88
N GLN A 177 -8.64 2.95 -9.96
CA GLN A 177 -9.66 3.89 -10.46
C GLN A 177 -10.91 3.14 -10.92
N VAL A 178 -10.74 2.05 -11.66
CA VAL A 178 -11.86 1.23 -12.18
C VAL A 178 -12.69 0.66 -11.05
N ILE A 179 -12.04 0.11 -10.01
CA ILE A 179 -12.73 -0.47 -8.86
C ILE A 179 -13.41 0.62 -8.02
N GLN A 180 -12.78 1.78 -7.87
CA GLN A 180 -13.35 2.94 -7.16
C GLN A 180 -14.62 3.46 -7.84
N ASP A 181 -14.59 3.64 -9.15
CA ASP A 181 -15.73 4.13 -9.92
C ASP A 181 -16.87 3.10 -9.91
N SER A 182 -16.53 1.81 -9.98
CA SER A 182 -17.49 0.72 -9.90
C SER A 182 -18.22 0.69 -8.55
N ILE A 183 -17.51 0.73 -7.43
CA ILE A 183 -18.16 0.71 -6.10
C ILE A 183 -19.01 1.97 -5.86
N GLN A 184 -18.58 3.14 -6.36
CA GLN A 184 -19.39 4.36 -6.29
C GLN A 184 -20.70 4.24 -7.08
N ALA A 185 -20.65 3.75 -8.31
CA ALA A 185 -21.83 3.53 -9.13
C ALA A 185 -22.81 2.55 -8.47
N ILE A 186 -22.29 1.46 -7.88
CA ILE A 186 -23.10 0.48 -7.15
C ILE A 186 -23.74 1.14 -5.92
N LEU A 187 -22.99 1.89 -5.11
CA LEU A 187 -23.54 2.61 -3.95
C LEU A 187 -24.67 3.56 -4.34
N ILE A 188 -24.45 4.41 -5.35
CA ILE A 188 -25.46 5.35 -5.84
C ILE A 188 -26.71 4.58 -6.28
N LYS A 189 -26.54 3.56 -7.12
CA LYS A 189 -27.64 2.75 -7.64
C LYS A 189 -28.44 2.12 -6.51
N LYS A 190 -27.79 1.46 -5.55
CA LYS A 190 -28.50 0.77 -4.46
C LYS A 190 -29.19 1.78 -3.55
N ILE A 191 -28.49 2.79 -3.05
CA ILE A 191 -29.05 3.78 -2.09
C ILE A 191 -30.25 4.53 -2.67
N THR A 192 -30.20 4.91 -3.95
CA THR A 192 -31.30 5.65 -4.60
C THR A 192 -32.47 4.76 -5.02
N SER A 193 -32.26 3.45 -5.19
CA SER A 193 -33.33 2.52 -5.60
C SER A 193 -34.30 2.16 -4.47
N PHE A 194 -34.02 2.54 -3.22
CA PHE A 194 -34.86 2.15 -2.09
C PHE A 194 -35.97 3.16 -1.80
N ASN A 195 -37.21 2.76 -2.10
CA ASN A 195 -38.42 3.44 -1.61
C ASN A 195 -38.93 2.74 -0.33
N VAL A 196 -38.82 3.45 0.80
CA VAL A 196 -39.63 3.54 2.04
C VAL A 196 -40.31 2.30 2.69
N GLU A 197 -40.41 1.11 2.09
CA GLU A 197 -41.20 -0.01 2.66
C GLU A 197 -40.41 -1.06 3.48
N GLY A 198 -39.11 -0.87 3.69
CA GLY A 198 -38.37 -1.51 4.79
C GLY A 198 -38.20 -3.03 4.76
N LYS A 199 -38.70 -3.75 3.75
CA LYS A 199 -38.27 -5.11 3.40
C LYS A 199 -37.51 -5.04 2.09
N VAL A 200 -36.20 -5.20 2.17
CA VAL A 200 -35.33 -5.12 1.00
C VAL A 200 -34.47 -6.36 0.93
N ASP A 201 -34.67 -7.13 -0.13
CA ASP A 201 -33.72 -8.11 -0.60
C ASP A 201 -32.70 -7.39 -1.49
N ILE A 202 -31.47 -7.23 -1.01
CA ILE A 202 -30.40 -6.55 -1.76
C ILE A 202 -29.89 -7.53 -2.81
N LYS A 203 -30.46 -7.47 -4.02
CA LYS A 203 -29.97 -8.27 -5.14
C LYS A 203 -28.79 -7.56 -5.80
N LEU A 204 -27.61 -8.17 -5.72
CA LEU A 204 -26.43 -7.79 -6.49
C LEU A 204 -26.33 -8.70 -7.73
N SER A 205 -25.92 -8.17 -8.88
CA SER A 205 -25.49 -9.04 -9.99
C SER A 205 -24.16 -9.71 -9.66
N ASP A 206 -23.78 -10.76 -10.38
CA ASP A 206 -22.51 -11.45 -10.15
C ASP A 206 -21.30 -10.50 -10.31
N GLU A 207 -21.38 -9.55 -11.24
CA GLU A 207 -20.36 -8.51 -11.45
C GLU A 207 -20.33 -7.49 -10.30
N GLU A 208 -21.50 -7.03 -9.82
CA GLU A 208 -21.59 -6.12 -8.67
C GLU A 208 -21.04 -6.81 -7.40
N LYS A 209 -21.36 -8.09 -7.23
CA LYS A 209 -20.88 -8.89 -6.11
C LYS A 209 -19.36 -9.07 -6.15
N ALA A 210 -18.79 -9.39 -7.31
CA ALA A 210 -17.34 -9.51 -7.48
C ALA A 210 -16.57 -8.22 -7.15
N VAL A 211 -17.19 -7.04 -7.33
CA VAL A 211 -16.61 -5.76 -6.89
C VAL A 211 -16.79 -5.56 -5.38
N THR A 212 -18.00 -5.72 -4.87
CA THR A 212 -18.34 -5.43 -3.47
C THR A 212 -17.67 -6.39 -2.47
N ASP A 213 -17.44 -7.64 -2.85
CA ASP A 213 -16.73 -8.65 -2.03
C ASP A 213 -15.25 -8.28 -1.78
N LYS A 214 -14.67 -7.36 -2.57
CA LYS A 214 -13.30 -6.84 -2.36
C LYS A 214 -13.22 -5.77 -1.28
N PHE A 215 -14.36 -5.31 -0.76
CA PHE A 215 -14.43 -4.22 0.21
C PHE A 215 -14.85 -4.71 1.59
N THR A 216 -14.25 -4.08 2.59
CA THR A 216 -14.71 -4.13 3.99
C THR A 216 -15.33 -2.79 4.37
N CYS A 217 -16.31 -2.81 5.27
CA CYS A 217 -16.96 -1.61 5.78
C CYS A 217 -16.54 -1.33 7.23
N LYS A 218 -16.18 -0.08 7.53
CA LYS A 218 -16.07 0.45 8.89
C LYS A 218 -17.15 1.50 9.12
N PHE A 219 -17.83 1.41 10.26
CA PHE A 219 -18.92 2.32 10.61
C PHE A 219 -18.51 3.32 11.69
N TYR A 220 -18.81 4.60 11.44
CA TYR A 220 -18.71 5.69 12.42
C TYR A 220 -20.03 6.45 12.43
N GLY A 221 -20.84 6.32 13.47
CA GLY A 221 -22.14 6.97 13.51
C GLY A 221 -22.58 7.39 14.90
N ASP A 222 -23.61 8.24 14.93
CA ASP A 222 -24.27 8.72 16.14
C ASP A 222 -25.43 7.80 16.56
N PHE A 223 -25.42 6.55 16.11
CA PHE A 223 -26.48 5.56 16.31
C PHE A 223 -25.96 4.40 17.18
N ILE A 224 -26.83 3.88 18.04
CA ILE A 224 -26.59 2.64 18.76
C ILE A 224 -27.15 1.50 17.92
N LEU A 225 -26.26 0.73 17.30
CA LEU A 225 -26.61 -0.44 16.48
C LEU A 225 -26.44 -1.73 17.29
N GLU A 226 -27.25 -2.74 17.00
CA GLU A 226 -27.06 -4.09 17.57
C GLU A 226 -25.76 -4.72 17.07
N SER A 227 -25.45 -4.51 15.79
CA SER A 227 -24.19 -4.92 15.16
C SER A 227 -23.74 -3.87 14.15
N ASN A 228 -22.43 -3.59 14.14
CA ASN A 228 -21.86 -2.67 13.16
C ASN A 228 -21.68 -3.38 11.81
N PRO A 229 -21.98 -2.70 10.69
CA PRO A 229 -21.85 -3.29 9.36
C PRO A 229 -20.38 -3.50 8.99
N ALA A 230 -20.06 -4.72 8.55
CA ALA A 230 -18.71 -5.10 8.10
C ALA A 230 -18.63 -5.38 6.59
N THR A 231 -19.77 -5.67 5.95
CA THR A 231 -19.87 -5.95 4.51
C THR A 231 -20.65 -4.85 3.78
N PHE A 232 -20.60 -4.86 2.44
CA PHE A 232 -21.40 -3.97 1.61
C PHE A 232 -22.90 -4.11 1.86
N GLU A 233 -23.39 -5.34 1.90
CA GLU A 233 -24.81 -5.64 2.09
C GLU A 233 -25.30 -5.19 3.48
N ASP A 234 -24.51 -5.43 4.52
CA ASP A 234 -24.83 -4.97 5.88
C ASP A 234 -24.87 -3.45 5.95
N ALA A 235 -23.95 -2.76 5.28
CA ALA A 235 -23.90 -1.31 5.25
C ALA A 235 -25.16 -0.73 4.60
N VAL A 236 -25.60 -1.30 3.47
CA VAL A 236 -26.82 -0.87 2.78
C VAL A 236 -28.07 -1.19 3.60
N LYS A 237 -28.17 -2.37 4.24
CA LYS A 237 -29.27 -2.71 5.16
C LYS A 237 -29.34 -1.73 6.33
N THR A 238 -28.19 -1.44 6.93
CA THR A 238 -28.06 -0.49 8.04
C THR A 238 -28.49 0.91 7.60
N TYR A 239 -28.04 1.37 6.44
CA TYR A 239 -28.42 2.67 5.88
C TYR A 239 -29.95 2.83 5.77
N ILE A 240 -30.66 1.81 5.27
CA ILE A 240 -32.13 1.83 5.15
C ILE A 240 -32.83 1.95 6.52
N GLN A 241 -32.20 1.45 7.59
CA GLN A 241 -32.75 1.48 8.94
C GLN A 241 -32.46 2.80 9.68
N LEU A 242 -31.40 3.54 9.31
CA LEU A 242 -30.98 4.76 10.02
C LEU A 242 -32.11 5.77 10.28
N PRO A 243 -33.01 6.09 9.32
CA PRO A 243 -34.09 7.04 9.58
C PRO A 243 -35.05 6.58 10.69
N LYS A 244 -35.29 5.26 10.81
CA LYS A 244 -36.16 4.68 11.85
C LYS A 244 -35.48 4.70 13.22
N LEU A 245 -34.16 4.53 13.25
CA LEU A 245 -33.36 4.52 14.48
C LEU A 245 -33.29 5.89 15.19
N LEU A 246 -33.68 6.97 14.50
CA LEU A 246 -33.82 8.29 15.14
C LEU A 246 -34.90 8.29 16.24
N GLY A 247 -35.85 7.35 16.22
CA GLY A 247 -36.98 7.26 17.15
C GLY A 247 -38.23 7.95 16.61
N GLU A 248 -39.42 7.53 17.08
CA GLU A 248 -40.71 8.06 16.62
C GLU A 248 -40.83 9.57 16.86
N ASN A 249 -40.28 10.03 18.00
CA ASN A 249 -40.23 11.45 18.38
C ASN A 249 -38.82 12.04 18.19
N ARG A 250 -37.95 11.33 17.47
CA ARG A 250 -36.57 11.74 17.19
C ARG A 250 -35.77 11.97 18.48
N GLU A 251 -36.03 11.15 19.48
CA GLU A 251 -35.44 11.21 20.81
C GLU A 251 -33.98 10.79 20.83
N ASN A 252 -33.54 9.97 19.86
CA ASN A 252 -32.17 9.45 19.78
C ASN A 252 -31.20 10.38 19.03
N CYS A 253 -31.57 11.64 18.83
CA CYS A 253 -30.72 12.61 18.14
C CYS A 253 -29.66 13.20 19.07
N VAL A 254 -28.47 13.46 18.51
CA VAL A 254 -27.37 14.14 19.21
C VAL A 254 -27.22 15.59 18.72
N PRO A 255 -26.54 16.47 19.48
CA PRO A 255 -26.13 17.78 18.98
C PRO A 255 -25.23 17.63 17.75
N LEU A 256 -25.57 18.31 16.66
CA LEU A 256 -24.73 18.40 15.46
C LEU A 256 -24.00 19.75 15.37
N LYS A 257 -24.73 20.84 15.64
CA LYS A 257 -24.22 22.21 15.55
C LYS A 257 -24.74 23.05 16.72
N VAL A 258 -23.89 23.91 17.24
CA VAL A 258 -24.16 24.69 18.44
C VAL A 258 -23.99 26.18 18.15
N THR A 259 -24.94 26.97 18.62
CA THR A 259 -24.90 28.43 18.59
C THR A 259 -24.42 28.95 19.94
N LEU A 260 -23.33 29.68 19.92
CA LEU A 260 -22.63 30.20 21.08
C LEU A 260 -22.79 31.73 21.14
N MET A 261 -23.29 32.22 22.28
CA MET A 261 -23.40 33.64 22.58
C MET A 261 -22.21 34.08 23.45
N PRO A 262 -21.49 35.16 23.09
CA PRO A 262 -20.34 35.63 23.86
C PRO A 262 -20.76 36.24 25.21
N LEU A 263 -19.93 36.07 26.25
CA LEU A 263 -20.16 36.58 27.62
C LEU A 263 -19.51 37.94 27.91
N LYS A 264 -18.60 38.40 27.05
CA LYS A 264 -17.98 39.73 27.13
C LYS A 264 -18.29 40.52 25.86
N LYS A 265 -18.41 41.84 25.99
CA LYS A 265 -18.27 42.77 24.86
C LYS A 265 -16.78 42.74 24.47
N PHE A 266 -16.39 41.85 23.57
CA PHE A 266 -14.99 41.77 23.15
C PHE A 266 -14.62 42.96 22.23
N HIS A 267 -13.34 43.34 22.27
CA HIS A 267 -12.73 44.45 21.54
C HIS A 267 -13.06 44.43 20.02
N PRO A 268 -12.99 45.56 19.29
CA PRO A 268 -13.47 45.71 17.91
C PRO A 268 -12.79 44.84 16.83
N LYS A 269 -11.71 44.11 17.15
CA LYS A 269 -10.99 43.19 16.26
C LYS A 269 -10.78 41.85 16.96
N ALA A 270 -11.20 40.78 16.32
CA ALA A 270 -11.37 39.43 16.86
C ALA A 270 -10.06 38.78 17.34
N ALA A 271 -9.72 38.92 18.62
CA ALA A 271 -8.67 38.15 19.30
C ALA A 271 -8.93 36.63 19.32
N TYR A 272 -10.06 36.13 18.80
CA TYR A 272 -10.45 34.72 18.78
C TYR A 272 -10.16 34.01 17.45
N MET A 273 -9.92 34.77 16.38
CA MET A 273 -9.88 34.22 15.02
C MET A 273 -8.44 33.89 14.62
N ILE A 274 -8.21 32.62 14.38
CA ILE A 274 -7.00 32.12 13.72
C ILE A 274 -7.15 32.38 12.22
N SER A 275 -6.09 32.85 11.57
CA SER A 275 -6.12 33.14 10.15
C SER A 275 -6.34 31.88 9.32
N ASN A 276 -7.07 32.01 8.21
CA ASN A 276 -7.24 30.91 7.27
C ASN A 276 -5.90 30.48 6.66
N GLY A 277 -4.96 31.41 6.49
CA GLY A 277 -3.62 31.11 5.98
C GLY A 277 -2.84 30.15 6.88
N PHE A 278 -2.86 30.37 8.21
CA PHE A 278 -2.28 29.43 9.16
C PHE A 278 -3.00 28.07 9.11
N ILE A 279 -4.33 28.06 9.08
CA ILE A 279 -5.12 26.81 9.08
C ILE A 279 -4.78 25.96 7.86
N SER A 280 -4.74 26.56 6.67
CA SER A 280 -4.34 25.88 5.44
C SER A 280 -2.91 25.34 5.54
N LYS A 281 -1.94 26.14 6.02
CA LYS A 281 -0.56 25.68 6.15
C LYS A 281 -0.42 24.50 7.14
N ALA A 282 -1.15 24.53 8.24
CA ALA A 282 -1.19 23.44 9.22
C ALA A 282 -1.81 22.16 8.64
N GLU A 283 -2.92 22.31 7.92
CA GLU A 283 -3.60 21.22 7.23
C GLU A 283 -2.71 20.58 6.16
N ASP A 284 -2.13 21.38 5.28
CA ASP A 284 -1.24 20.92 4.21
C ASP A 284 -0.05 20.16 4.81
N THR A 285 0.60 20.72 5.83
CA THR A 285 1.72 20.06 6.52
C THR A 285 1.32 18.71 7.11
N LEU A 286 0.17 18.62 7.79
CA LEU A 286 -0.30 17.37 8.39
C LEU A 286 -0.79 16.34 7.35
N GLN A 287 -1.26 16.80 6.18
CA GLN A 287 -1.61 15.96 5.04
C GLN A 287 -0.35 15.44 4.33
N GLU A 288 0.66 16.27 4.12
CA GLU A 288 1.96 15.90 3.55
C GLU A 288 2.65 14.81 4.38
N LEU A 289 2.73 15.00 5.71
CA LEU A 289 3.31 14.01 6.63
C LEU A 289 2.55 12.68 6.58
N HIS A 290 1.23 12.72 6.40
CA HIS A 290 0.43 11.52 6.26
C HIS A 290 0.67 10.81 4.92
N ASN A 291 0.79 11.55 3.82
CA ASN A 291 1.12 10.96 2.52
C ASN A 291 2.50 10.27 2.56
N LEU A 292 3.47 10.83 3.30
CA LEU A 292 4.76 10.19 3.54
C LEU A 292 4.63 8.88 4.35
N ASP A 293 3.80 8.86 5.39
CA ASP A 293 3.49 7.64 6.15
C ASP A 293 2.88 6.55 5.25
N ILE A 294 1.93 6.90 4.38
CA ILE A 294 1.38 5.94 3.39
C ILE A 294 2.47 5.38 2.48
N ARG A 295 3.35 6.22 1.91
CA ARG A 295 4.47 5.75 1.06
C ARG A 295 5.41 4.82 1.81
N CYS A 296 5.71 5.13 3.07
CA CYS A 296 6.53 4.25 3.91
C CYS A 296 5.85 2.91 4.16
N ASN A 297 4.54 2.90 4.43
CA ASN A 297 3.78 1.67 4.63
C ASN A 297 3.74 0.82 3.35
N ASP A 298 3.58 1.44 2.18
CA ASP A 298 3.62 0.73 0.89
C ASP A 298 5.00 0.08 0.66
N LEU A 299 6.09 0.81 0.93
CA LEU A 299 7.46 0.27 0.80
C LEU A 299 7.77 -0.82 1.82
N LEU A 300 7.38 -0.66 3.08
CA LEU A 300 7.62 -1.67 4.13
C LEU A 300 6.93 -3.00 3.82
N GLU A 301 5.90 -2.98 3.00
CA GLU A 301 5.16 -4.15 2.55
C GLU A 301 5.73 -4.79 1.27
N ASP A 302 6.66 -4.12 0.58
CA ASP A 302 7.31 -4.62 -0.64
C ASP A 302 8.12 -5.90 -0.34
N ARG A 303 8.06 -6.88 -1.25
CA ARG A 303 8.69 -8.21 -1.09
C ARG A 303 10.21 -8.12 -0.86
N VAL A 304 10.87 -7.19 -1.55
CA VAL A 304 12.32 -7.00 -1.48
C VAL A 304 12.65 -6.34 -0.16
N VAL A 305 11.95 -5.27 0.20
CA VAL A 305 12.13 -4.58 1.49
C VAL A 305 11.94 -5.56 2.65
N ARG A 306 10.92 -6.42 2.60
CA ARG A 306 10.68 -7.47 3.62
C ARG A 306 11.83 -8.47 3.79
N SER A 307 12.72 -8.58 2.80
CA SER A 307 13.87 -9.51 2.81
C SER A 307 15.19 -8.85 3.24
N PHE A 308 15.26 -7.50 3.25
CA PHE A 308 16.45 -6.73 3.62
C PHE A 308 16.21 -5.88 4.89
N PRO A 309 16.64 -6.36 6.07
CA PRO A 309 16.45 -5.65 7.34
C PRO A 309 17.00 -4.22 7.34
N GLN A 310 18.10 -3.97 6.62
CA GLN A 310 18.74 -2.66 6.52
C GLN A 310 17.78 -1.59 5.96
N ILE A 311 16.96 -1.94 4.96
CA ILE A 311 15.97 -1.04 4.36
C ILE A 311 14.78 -0.85 5.31
N GLN A 312 14.31 -1.94 5.93
CA GLN A 312 13.21 -1.87 6.91
C GLN A 312 13.55 -0.96 8.07
N GLU A 313 14.77 -1.04 8.59
CA GLU A 313 15.26 -0.20 9.68
C GLU A 313 15.27 1.27 9.27
N LYS A 314 15.80 1.61 8.08
CA LYS A 314 15.78 2.97 7.53
C LYS A 314 14.37 3.52 7.41
N LEU A 315 13.47 2.80 6.74
CA LEU A 315 12.07 3.21 6.53
C LEU A 315 11.32 3.36 7.85
N SER A 316 11.48 2.40 8.77
CA SER A 316 10.86 2.44 10.10
C SER A 316 11.36 3.62 10.92
N ARG A 317 12.67 3.92 10.84
CA ARG A 317 13.25 5.08 11.52
C ARG A 317 12.74 6.39 10.94
N PHE A 318 12.71 6.54 9.62
CA PHE A 318 12.15 7.72 8.96
C PHE A 318 10.68 7.97 9.35
N LYS A 319 9.86 6.90 9.30
CA LYS A 319 8.46 6.96 9.72
C LYS A 319 8.31 7.47 11.15
N LYS A 320 9.03 6.88 12.11
CA LYS A 320 9.02 7.31 13.52
C LYS A 320 9.44 8.76 13.70
N LEU A 321 10.47 9.22 12.99
CA LEU A 321 10.92 10.61 13.06
C LEU A 321 9.87 11.58 12.52
N CYS A 322 9.18 11.24 11.43
CA CYS A 322 8.05 12.01 10.92
C CYS A 322 6.88 12.06 11.91
N GLU A 323 6.57 10.96 12.59
CA GLU A 323 5.57 10.90 13.66
C GLU A 323 5.95 11.79 14.85
N TYR A 324 7.20 11.75 15.31
CA TYR A 324 7.67 12.63 16.39
C TYR A 324 7.59 14.10 16.02
N PHE A 325 7.98 14.47 14.80
CA PHE A 325 7.83 15.84 14.32
C PHE A 325 6.35 16.27 14.26
N ARG A 326 5.48 15.39 13.73
CA ARG A 326 4.03 15.62 13.71
C ARG A 326 3.50 15.90 15.12
N SER A 327 3.83 15.05 16.09
CA SER A 327 3.40 15.23 17.49
C SER A 327 3.90 16.54 18.07
N SER A 328 5.19 16.89 17.86
CA SER A 328 5.76 18.16 18.33
C SER A 328 5.06 19.38 17.72
N LEU A 329 4.70 19.32 16.42
CA LEU A 329 3.93 20.38 15.77
C LEU A 329 2.54 20.53 16.40
N GLN A 330 1.82 19.42 16.58
CA GLN A 330 0.48 19.43 17.18
C GLN A 330 0.51 19.92 18.63
N GLU A 331 1.51 19.52 19.42
CA GLU A 331 1.72 20.01 20.79
C GLU A 331 1.97 21.53 20.83
N THR A 332 2.86 22.02 19.97
CA THR A 332 3.12 23.47 19.86
C THR A 332 1.83 24.23 19.50
N MET A 333 1.02 23.70 18.57
CA MET A 333 -0.29 24.27 18.26
C MET A 333 -1.24 24.24 19.45
N ALA A 334 -1.31 23.12 20.19
CA ALA A 334 -2.16 22.96 21.35
C ALA A 334 -1.81 23.97 22.46
N GLU A 335 -0.53 24.24 22.66
CA GLU A 335 -0.03 25.20 23.66
C GLU A 335 -0.33 26.65 23.28
N LYS A 336 -0.09 27.02 22.01
CA LYS A 336 -0.12 28.41 21.56
C LYS A 336 -1.50 28.91 21.16
N LEU A 337 -2.34 28.05 20.58
CA LEU A 337 -3.69 28.43 20.13
C LEU A 337 -4.54 29.08 21.23
N PRO A 338 -4.59 28.58 22.47
CA PRO A 338 -5.36 29.22 23.55
C PRO A 338 -4.87 30.64 23.88
N SER A 339 -3.56 30.86 23.98
CA SER A 339 -2.96 32.17 24.30
C SER A 339 -3.18 33.18 23.18
N ILE A 340 -3.03 32.75 21.92
CA ILE A 340 -3.33 33.59 20.74
C ILE A 340 -4.82 33.98 20.75
N ARG A 341 -5.71 33.02 21.02
CA ARG A 341 -7.16 33.28 21.12
C ARG A 341 -7.55 34.17 22.31
N ALA A 342 -6.68 34.29 23.30
CA ALA A 342 -6.85 35.20 24.43
C ALA A 342 -6.32 36.61 24.12
N GLY A 343 -5.58 36.79 23.02
CA GLY A 343 -4.86 38.01 22.69
C GLY A 343 -3.60 38.22 23.54
N GLU A 344 -3.09 37.15 24.17
CA GLU A 344 -1.91 37.15 25.03
C GLU A 344 -0.62 36.92 24.23
N GLU A 345 -0.72 36.24 23.09
CA GLU A 345 0.38 35.99 22.15
C GLU A 345 -0.04 36.33 20.72
N ASP A 346 0.94 36.65 19.87
CA ASP A 346 0.72 36.94 18.45
C ASP A 346 0.70 35.64 17.61
N GLU A 347 -0.16 35.59 16.59
CA GLU A 347 -0.23 34.45 15.66
C GLU A 347 1.10 34.18 14.93
N GLN A 348 1.97 35.20 14.79
CA GLN A 348 3.28 35.06 14.19
C GLN A 348 4.17 34.01 14.88
N GLU A 349 3.98 33.75 16.18
CA GLU A 349 4.69 32.68 16.88
C GLU A 349 4.40 31.30 16.27
N LEU A 350 3.16 31.07 15.85
CA LEU A 350 2.75 29.86 15.15
C LEU A 350 3.19 29.83 13.68
N VAL A 351 3.19 31.00 13.01
CA VAL A 351 3.71 31.11 11.63
C VAL A 351 5.21 30.76 11.58
N LYS A 352 5.96 31.18 12.59
CA LYS A 352 7.39 30.90 12.73
C LYS A 352 7.69 29.40 12.78
N VAL A 353 6.84 28.59 13.42
CA VAL A 353 7.01 27.13 13.47
C VAL A 353 7.12 26.52 12.07
N PHE A 354 6.29 26.98 11.13
CA PHE A 354 6.36 26.48 9.75
C PHE A 354 7.54 27.05 8.98
N TYR A 355 7.93 28.30 9.24
CA TYR A 355 9.15 28.86 8.65
C TYR A 355 10.40 28.10 9.09
N ASP A 356 10.48 27.72 10.36
CA ASP A 356 11.56 26.92 10.91
C ASP A 356 11.54 25.50 10.32
N ARG A 357 10.35 24.90 10.14
CA ARG A 357 10.20 23.64 9.39
C ARG A 357 10.83 23.74 8.01
N ASP A 358 10.52 24.78 7.24
CA ASP A 358 10.97 24.94 5.86
C ASP A 358 12.50 25.00 5.74
N LYS A 359 13.21 25.41 6.82
CA LYS A 359 14.68 25.41 6.92
C LYS A 359 15.28 24.14 7.55
N SER A 360 14.47 23.35 8.23
CA SER A 360 14.88 22.16 8.97
C SER A 360 15.09 20.94 8.05
N PRO A 361 15.57 19.80 8.58
CA PRO A 361 15.49 18.51 7.89
C PRO A 361 14.05 18.07 7.59
N PHE A 362 13.03 18.63 8.25
CA PHE A 362 11.62 18.28 8.05
C PHE A 362 10.92 19.14 6.99
N SER A 363 11.67 19.89 6.17
CA SER A 363 11.07 20.61 5.04
C SER A 363 10.46 19.63 4.04
N GLN A 364 9.37 20.04 3.40
CA GLN A 364 8.63 19.16 2.49
C GLN A 364 9.51 18.64 1.35
N GLU A 365 10.35 19.50 0.79
CA GLU A 365 11.30 19.16 -0.27
C GLU A 365 12.27 18.06 0.18
N ARG A 366 12.87 18.21 1.36
CA ARG A 366 13.86 17.26 1.89
C ARG A 366 13.24 15.91 2.22
N LEU A 367 12.09 15.90 2.90
CA LEU A 367 11.36 14.67 3.20
C LEU A 367 10.94 13.94 1.92
N THR A 368 10.38 14.66 0.95
CA THR A 368 9.95 14.09 -0.33
C THR A 368 11.13 13.56 -1.13
N LYS A 369 12.26 14.26 -1.11
CA LYS A 369 13.49 13.84 -1.78
C LYS A 369 14.01 12.54 -1.18
N TRP A 370 14.12 12.46 0.15
CA TRP A 370 14.64 11.27 0.83
C TRP A 370 13.81 10.02 0.50
N ILE A 371 12.48 10.09 0.62
CA ILE A 371 11.63 8.93 0.33
C ILE A 371 11.67 8.52 -1.17
N LYS A 372 11.83 9.49 -2.09
CA LYS A 372 12.03 9.19 -3.54
C LYS A 372 13.38 8.51 -3.81
N ASP A 373 14.41 8.94 -3.11
CA ASP A 373 15.73 8.32 -3.21
C ASP A 373 15.70 6.88 -2.69
N GLU A 374 14.99 6.64 -1.58
CA GLU A 374 14.80 5.31 -1.01
C GLU A 374 13.96 4.41 -1.95
N GLU A 375 12.87 4.92 -2.54
CA GLU A 375 12.10 4.21 -3.58
C GLU A 375 12.97 3.81 -4.78
N ARG A 376 13.90 4.68 -5.19
CA ARG A 376 14.85 4.40 -6.28
C ARG A 376 15.82 3.30 -5.88
N GLU A 377 16.38 3.36 -4.68
CA GLU A 377 17.29 2.31 -4.18
C GLU A 377 16.58 0.94 -4.16
N VAL A 378 15.36 0.88 -3.60
CA VAL A 378 14.53 -0.34 -3.59
C VAL A 378 14.26 -0.84 -5.01
N THR A 379 13.98 0.05 -5.95
CA THR A 379 13.73 -0.32 -7.36
C THR A 379 14.96 -0.96 -8.00
N ILE A 380 16.16 -0.44 -7.74
CA ILE A 380 17.41 -1.00 -8.28
C ILE A 380 17.73 -2.35 -7.62
N ILE A 381 17.57 -2.48 -6.30
CA ILE A 381 17.76 -3.76 -5.61
C ILE A 381 16.79 -4.81 -6.17
N ARG A 382 15.52 -4.43 -6.37
CA ARG A 382 14.52 -5.30 -7.00
C ARG A 382 14.92 -5.75 -8.39
N TYR A 383 15.46 -4.86 -9.22
CA TYR A 383 15.99 -5.21 -10.54
C TYR A 383 17.05 -6.33 -10.47
N PHE A 384 18.00 -6.24 -9.52
CA PHE A 384 19.03 -7.27 -9.34
C PHE A 384 18.46 -8.59 -8.78
N VAL A 385 17.54 -8.51 -7.82
CA VAL A 385 16.85 -9.69 -7.28
C VAL A 385 16.06 -10.41 -8.37
N ASP A 386 15.35 -9.67 -9.22
CA ASP A 386 14.53 -10.22 -10.31
C ASP A 386 15.41 -10.80 -11.44
N MET A 387 16.57 -10.21 -11.71
CA MET A 387 17.55 -10.76 -12.65
C MET A 387 18.12 -12.11 -12.17
N MET A 388 18.17 -12.34 -10.87
CA MET A 388 18.63 -13.58 -10.23
C MET A 388 17.44 -14.36 -9.64
N GLU A 389 16.31 -14.39 -10.35
CA GLU A 389 15.08 -15.04 -9.89
C GLU A 389 15.31 -16.51 -9.48
N GLY A 390 14.70 -16.92 -8.37
CA GLY A 390 14.88 -18.25 -7.77
C GLY A 390 16.06 -18.35 -6.80
N THR A 391 16.91 -17.32 -6.73
CA THR A 391 18.01 -17.24 -5.77
C THR A 391 17.50 -16.92 -4.37
N LYS A 392 18.00 -17.63 -3.36
CA LYS A 392 17.64 -17.40 -1.96
C LYS A 392 18.28 -16.09 -1.46
N ILE A 393 17.46 -15.22 -0.88
CA ILE A 393 17.92 -14.02 -0.16
C ILE A 393 18.24 -14.41 1.29
N ILE A 394 19.39 -13.96 1.78
CA ILE A 394 19.91 -14.22 3.12
C ILE A 394 19.85 -12.90 3.90
N SER A 395 19.05 -12.88 4.96
CA SER A 395 18.71 -11.63 5.66
C SER A 395 19.75 -11.21 6.71
N ASP A 396 20.53 -12.15 7.25
CA ASP A 396 21.53 -11.87 8.28
C ASP A 396 22.75 -12.82 8.22
N GLN A 397 23.78 -12.48 8.99
CA GLN A 397 25.03 -13.23 9.05
C GLN A 397 24.85 -14.67 9.57
N SER A 398 23.92 -14.91 10.50
CA SER A 398 23.70 -16.25 11.04
C SER A 398 23.08 -17.18 9.98
N GLU A 399 22.20 -16.65 9.14
CA GLU A 399 21.65 -17.40 8.01
C GLU A 399 22.73 -17.66 6.94
N LEU A 400 23.60 -16.68 6.67
CA LEU A 400 24.75 -16.88 5.77
C LEU A 400 25.68 -17.98 6.27
N ASP A 401 26.04 -17.94 7.56
CA ASP A 401 26.90 -18.94 8.18
C ASP A 401 26.28 -20.34 8.04
N ARG A 402 24.96 -20.50 8.21
CA ARG A 402 24.29 -21.80 8.04
C ARG A 402 24.43 -22.36 6.63
N GLU A 403 24.44 -21.52 5.59
CA GLU A 403 24.62 -21.97 4.21
C GLU A 403 26.10 -22.24 3.88
N VAL A 404 27.01 -21.42 4.41
CA VAL A 404 28.47 -21.55 4.20
C VAL A 404 29.05 -22.75 4.95
N PHE A 405 28.60 -23.03 6.18
CA PHE A 405 29.10 -24.12 7.03
C PHE A 405 28.32 -25.44 6.87
N LYS A 406 27.40 -25.53 5.90
CA LYS A 406 26.61 -26.74 5.69
C LYS A 406 27.51 -27.93 5.28
N PRO A 407 27.41 -29.11 5.93
CA PRO A 407 28.24 -30.26 5.56
C PRO A 407 28.04 -30.69 4.11
N GLY A 408 29.13 -31.05 3.42
CA GLY A 408 29.10 -31.46 2.01
C GLY A 408 29.03 -30.30 1.01
N VAL A 409 29.18 -29.07 1.48
CA VAL A 409 29.21 -27.86 0.66
C VAL A 409 30.66 -27.42 0.45
N GLU A 410 31.10 -27.46 -0.80
CA GLU A 410 32.47 -27.05 -1.14
C GLU A 410 32.55 -25.59 -1.60
N GLU A 411 31.58 -25.12 -2.40
CA GLU A 411 31.57 -23.76 -2.95
C GLU A 411 30.22 -23.07 -2.75
N VAL A 412 30.29 -21.79 -2.37
CA VAL A 412 29.15 -20.88 -2.21
C VAL A 412 29.50 -19.52 -2.80
N LEU A 413 28.61 -18.99 -3.63
CA LEU A 413 28.70 -17.63 -4.15
C LEU A 413 27.62 -16.76 -3.50
N CYS A 414 27.95 -15.52 -3.18
CA CYS A 414 26.98 -14.55 -2.68
C CYS A 414 27.10 -13.26 -3.49
N PHE A 415 26.00 -12.83 -4.11
CA PHE A 415 25.87 -11.47 -4.59
C PHE A 415 25.55 -10.58 -3.39
N VAL A 416 26.51 -9.73 -3.01
CA VAL A 416 26.46 -8.90 -1.81
C VAL A 416 26.21 -7.46 -2.20
N PHE A 417 25.11 -6.87 -1.71
CA PHE A 417 24.91 -5.41 -1.72
C PHE A 417 25.80 -4.79 -0.64
N THR A 418 26.97 -4.27 -1.05
CA THR A 418 28.00 -3.76 -0.15
C THR A 418 27.75 -2.35 0.35
N SER A 419 26.96 -1.58 -0.39
CA SER A 419 26.61 -0.19 -0.05
C SER A 419 25.27 -0.03 0.65
N LEU A 420 24.56 -1.12 0.94
CA LEU A 420 23.27 -1.07 1.65
C LEU A 420 23.51 -0.94 3.16
N LYS A 421 23.20 0.23 3.73
CA LYS A 421 23.45 0.55 5.15
C LYS A 421 22.13 0.79 5.88
N SER A 422 22.06 0.37 7.14
CA SER A 422 20.95 0.75 8.04
C SER A 422 21.11 2.15 8.62
N THR A 423 22.34 2.64 8.72
CA THR A 423 22.64 4.01 9.14
C THR A 423 22.51 4.98 7.97
N ASP A 424 21.73 6.04 8.15
CA ASP A 424 21.53 7.10 7.17
C ASP A 424 21.86 8.47 7.81
N PRO A 425 22.81 9.26 7.25
CA PRO A 425 23.20 10.55 7.81
C PRO A 425 22.08 11.60 7.82
N TYR A 426 21.14 11.54 6.88
CA TYR A 426 19.99 12.42 6.86
C TYR A 426 19.00 12.07 7.97
N LEU A 427 18.75 10.78 8.22
CA LEU A 427 17.95 10.35 9.38
C LEU A 427 18.61 10.71 10.71
N GLN A 428 19.95 10.71 10.77
CA GLN A 428 20.67 11.21 11.94
C GLN A 428 20.42 12.71 12.14
N ASN A 429 20.53 13.52 11.09
CA ASN A 429 20.23 14.96 11.17
C ASN A 429 18.79 15.24 11.60
N MET A 430 17.81 14.47 11.10
CA MET A 430 16.42 14.56 11.57
C MET A 430 16.30 14.29 13.08
N SER A 431 17.01 13.26 13.58
CA SER A 431 17.06 12.93 15.01
C SER A 431 17.70 14.07 15.82
N ASP A 432 18.88 14.52 15.40
CA ASP A 432 19.62 15.61 16.05
C ASP A 432 18.80 16.90 16.09
N TYR A 433 18.04 17.20 15.03
CA TYR A 433 17.14 18.37 15.01
C TYR A 433 16.04 18.25 16.06
N LEU A 434 15.40 17.08 16.20
CA LEU A 434 14.36 16.86 17.21
C LEU A 434 14.94 16.90 18.64
N GLU A 435 16.18 16.47 18.84
CA GLU A 435 16.89 16.56 20.13
C GLU A 435 17.32 18.00 20.44
N LYS A 436 17.93 18.71 19.48
CA LYS A 436 18.32 20.13 19.62
C LYS A 436 17.13 21.06 19.80
N LYS A 437 15.97 20.76 19.23
CA LYS A 437 14.73 21.52 19.53
C LYS A 437 14.37 21.45 21.03
N LYS A 438 14.85 20.45 21.77
CA LYS A 438 14.70 20.36 23.24
C LYS A 438 15.76 21.14 24.02
N LEU A 439 16.83 21.59 23.38
CA LEU A 439 18.01 22.23 23.97
C LEU A 439 18.35 23.48 23.13
N GLU A 440 17.69 24.61 23.41
CA GLU A 440 17.75 25.87 22.63
C GLU A 440 19.10 26.14 21.93
N GLY A 441 19.09 26.23 20.60
CA GLY A 441 20.24 26.64 19.78
C GLY A 441 20.22 26.11 18.35
N THR A 442 20.04 26.99 17.36
CA THR A 442 20.13 26.66 15.92
C THR A 442 21.56 26.76 15.40
N ASP A 443 22.03 25.67 14.77
CA ASP A 443 22.80 25.78 13.54
C ASP A 443 22.47 24.58 12.63
N GLY A 444 21.92 24.90 11.46
CA GLY A 444 21.38 23.94 10.50
C GLY A 444 22.46 23.45 9.55
N ASN A 445 23.24 22.45 9.97
CA ASN A 445 24.12 21.76 9.03
C ASN A 445 23.29 20.88 8.10
N THR A 446 23.38 21.19 6.81
CA THR A 446 22.90 20.31 5.74
C THR A 446 23.91 19.17 5.65
N PRO A 447 23.51 17.90 5.79
CA PRO A 447 24.44 16.79 5.60
C PRO A 447 24.90 16.86 4.15
N PRO A 448 26.19 16.63 3.87
CA PRO A 448 26.70 16.66 2.51
C PRO A 448 25.87 15.72 1.64
N THR A 449 25.60 16.13 0.40
CA THR A 449 25.01 15.27 -0.63
C THR A 449 25.93 14.08 -0.80
N GLN A 450 25.62 12.98 -0.11
CA GLN A 450 26.43 11.78 -0.19
C GLN A 450 26.31 11.25 -1.63
N ASP A 451 27.44 10.82 -2.19
CA ASP A 451 27.51 10.19 -3.51
C ASP A 451 26.86 8.79 -3.43
N GLN A 452 25.53 8.79 -3.47
CA GLN A 452 24.71 7.61 -3.29
C GLN A 452 24.87 6.65 -4.48
N TRP A 453 25.16 5.38 -4.18
CA TRP A 453 25.50 4.37 -5.20
C TRP A 453 24.39 4.17 -6.24
N TYR A 454 23.13 4.21 -5.81
CA TYR A 454 21.94 4.05 -6.66
C TYR A 454 21.67 5.23 -7.61
N ARG A 455 22.51 6.26 -7.59
CA ARG A 455 22.50 7.37 -8.57
C ARG A 455 23.61 7.26 -9.62
N SER A 456 24.53 6.30 -9.49
CA SER A 456 25.65 6.13 -10.40
C SER A 456 25.36 5.04 -11.42
N ASP A 457 25.14 5.44 -12.68
CA ASP A 457 24.89 4.49 -13.78
C ASP A 457 26.10 3.56 -14.00
N GLU A 458 27.32 4.04 -13.75
CA GLU A 458 28.54 3.23 -13.82
C GLU A 458 28.55 2.13 -12.76
N VAL A 459 28.21 2.45 -11.51
CA VAL A 459 28.12 1.44 -10.43
C VAL A 459 27.04 0.42 -10.77
N ILE A 460 25.87 0.87 -11.24
CA ILE A 460 24.77 -0.02 -11.62
C ILE A 460 25.22 -0.94 -12.76
N LYS A 461 25.92 -0.42 -13.77
CA LYS A 461 26.43 -1.21 -14.89
C LYS A 461 27.43 -2.28 -14.44
N GLN A 462 28.39 -1.93 -13.59
CA GLN A 462 29.36 -2.89 -13.04
C GLN A 462 28.67 -3.99 -12.23
N MET A 463 27.68 -3.63 -11.43
CA MET A 463 26.87 -4.62 -10.71
C MET A 463 26.07 -5.52 -11.66
N THR A 464 25.56 -5.00 -12.78
CA THR A 464 24.86 -5.79 -13.81
C THR A 464 25.80 -6.81 -14.43
N GLU A 465 27.00 -6.40 -14.84
CA GLU A 465 28.01 -7.31 -15.39
C GLU A 465 28.35 -8.44 -14.40
N LYS A 466 28.54 -8.10 -13.11
CA LYS A 466 28.75 -9.09 -12.04
C LYS A 466 27.57 -10.03 -11.88
N ALA A 467 26.35 -9.50 -11.76
CA ALA A 467 25.17 -10.33 -11.58
C ALA A 467 24.93 -11.26 -12.79
N GLU A 468 25.16 -10.79 -14.01
CA GLU A 468 25.09 -11.61 -15.22
C GLU A 468 26.09 -12.77 -15.22
N ALA A 469 27.29 -12.55 -14.70
CA ALA A 469 28.32 -13.58 -14.60
C ALA A 469 27.92 -14.73 -13.65
N VAL A 470 27.07 -14.48 -12.65
CA VAL A 470 26.74 -15.47 -11.60
C VAL A 470 25.30 -15.94 -11.57
N LYS A 471 24.35 -15.28 -12.26
CA LYS A 471 22.91 -15.58 -12.17
C LYS A 471 22.51 -17.04 -12.42
N ASN A 472 23.32 -17.81 -13.15
CA ASN A 472 23.06 -19.22 -13.46
C ASN A 472 23.85 -20.20 -12.57
N CYS A 473 24.52 -19.73 -11.52
CA CYS A 473 25.30 -20.59 -10.62
C CYS A 473 24.38 -21.33 -9.65
N SER A 474 24.58 -22.65 -9.51
CA SER A 474 23.70 -23.54 -8.73
C SER A 474 23.64 -23.27 -7.22
N ARG A 475 24.50 -22.38 -6.70
CA ARG A 475 24.70 -22.09 -5.27
C ARG A 475 24.95 -20.61 -5.00
N LEU A 476 24.22 -19.77 -5.71
CA LEU A 476 24.19 -18.34 -5.49
C LEU A 476 23.23 -18.01 -4.33
N PHE A 477 23.61 -17.02 -3.54
CA PHE A 477 22.74 -16.34 -2.57
C PHE A 477 22.80 -14.84 -2.80
N ILE A 478 21.78 -14.12 -2.33
CA ILE A 478 21.76 -12.66 -2.34
C ILE A 478 21.76 -12.18 -0.90
N THR A 479 22.61 -11.22 -0.55
CA THR A 479 22.63 -10.66 0.81
C THR A 479 23.11 -9.21 0.81
N ALA A 480 23.13 -8.59 1.99
CA ALA A 480 23.66 -7.25 2.20
C ALA A 480 24.65 -7.27 3.38
N ILE A 481 25.91 -6.99 3.07
CA ILE A 481 27.00 -6.91 4.05
C ILE A 481 27.77 -5.64 3.74
N GLN A 482 27.84 -4.73 4.70
CA GLN A 482 28.54 -3.46 4.50
C GLN A 482 30.03 -3.71 4.21
N ASN A 483 30.50 -3.20 3.07
CA ASN A 483 31.93 -3.18 2.73
C ASN A 483 32.24 -1.92 1.91
N ASP A 484 32.93 -0.97 2.54
CA ASP A 484 33.26 0.32 1.92
C ASP A 484 34.34 0.23 0.82
N GLN A 485 34.96 -0.94 0.61
CA GLN A 485 35.89 -1.17 -0.50
C GLN A 485 35.17 -1.23 -1.86
N TYR A 486 33.90 -1.65 -1.86
CA TYR A 486 33.12 -1.83 -3.09
C TYR A 486 31.86 -0.97 -3.05
N LYS A 487 31.66 -0.16 -4.09
CA LYS A 487 30.45 0.66 -4.23
C LYS A 487 29.35 -0.15 -4.93
N GLY A 488 28.13 -0.08 -4.41
CA GLY A 488 26.98 -0.84 -4.89
C GLY A 488 26.97 -2.28 -4.38
N GLY A 489 27.66 -3.19 -5.09
CA GLY A 489 27.73 -4.60 -4.74
C GLY A 489 28.90 -5.35 -5.35
N SER A 490 29.17 -6.54 -4.81
CA SER A 490 30.25 -7.42 -5.24
C SER A 490 29.85 -8.90 -5.09
N ILE A 491 30.71 -9.82 -5.54
CA ILE A 491 30.47 -11.26 -5.42
C ILE A 491 31.48 -11.85 -4.45
N TYR A 492 30.99 -12.44 -3.36
CA TYR A 492 31.80 -13.11 -2.38
C TYR A 492 31.84 -14.61 -2.71
N HIS A 493 33.02 -15.19 -2.68
CA HIS A 493 33.24 -16.60 -2.94
C HIS A 493 33.79 -17.29 -1.69
N TYR A 494 33.00 -18.23 -1.15
CA TYR A 494 33.40 -19.07 -0.04
C TYR A 494 33.74 -20.48 -0.55
N ARG A 495 34.88 -21.00 -0.12
CA ARG A 495 35.33 -22.37 -0.42
C ARG A 495 35.74 -23.09 0.85
N ASN A 496 35.22 -24.30 1.06
CA ASN A 496 35.46 -25.11 2.25
C ASN A 496 35.33 -24.27 3.54
N THR A 497 34.20 -23.56 3.64
CA THR A 497 33.84 -22.66 4.74
C THR A 497 34.70 -21.40 4.92
N ASN A 498 35.66 -21.12 4.06
CA ASN A 498 36.52 -19.93 4.14
C ASN A 498 36.20 -18.94 3.01
N LEU A 499 36.21 -17.64 3.30
CA LEU A 499 36.13 -16.60 2.28
C LEU A 499 37.43 -16.59 1.46
N VAL A 500 37.33 -16.89 0.17
CA VAL A 500 38.48 -16.91 -0.76
C VAL A 500 38.72 -15.52 -1.36
N THR A 501 37.64 -14.86 -1.77
CA THR A 501 37.66 -13.51 -2.33
C THR A 501 36.31 -12.84 -2.12
N ASP A 502 36.32 -11.53 -1.92
CA ASP A 502 35.17 -10.63 -1.84
C ASP A 502 34.91 -9.85 -3.14
N ASP A 503 35.68 -10.15 -4.20
CA ASP A 503 35.54 -9.57 -5.54
C ASP A 503 35.71 -10.62 -6.65
N PHE A 504 34.86 -11.63 -6.63
CA PHE A 504 34.86 -12.66 -7.67
C PHE A 504 34.36 -12.09 -9.00
N SER A 505 35.18 -12.19 -10.07
CA SER A 505 34.86 -11.65 -11.40
C SER A 505 34.19 -12.66 -12.34
N GLY A 506 33.78 -13.83 -11.84
CA GLY A 506 33.29 -14.95 -12.65
C GLY A 506 34.32 -16.06 -12.83
N PRO A 507 33.94 -17.22 -13.38
CA PRO A 507 34.88 -18.30 -13.66
C PRO A 507 35.87 -17.88 -14.77
N ASP A 508 37.17 -17.95 -14.48
CA ASP A 508 38.23 -17.75 -15.46
C ASP A 508 38.34 -18.99 -16.36
N VAL A 509 37.53 -19.05 -17.41
CA VAL A 509 37.60 -20.12 -18.42
C VAL A 509 38.41 -19.62 -19.62
N THR A 510 39.63 -19.13 -19.38
CA THR A 510 40.50 -18.63 -20.45
C THR A 510 41.23 -19.75 -21.21
N ASP A 511 41.27 -20.98 -20.69
CA ASP A 511 41.96 -22.09 -21.37
C ASP A 511 41.40 -23.46 -20.94
N VAL A 512 40.34 -23.92 -21.64
CA VAL A 512 39.67 -25.22 -21.37
C VAL A 512 40.66 -26.40 -21.43
N GLU A 513 41.75 -26.25 -22.20
CA GLU A 513 42.79 -27.27 -22.37
C GLU A 513 43.77 -27.34 -21.18
N LYS A 514 43.84 -26.31 -20.33
CA LYS A 514 44.67 -26.29 -19.09
C LYS A 514 43.89 -26.61 -17.82
N VAL A 515 42.58 -26.83 -17.92
CA VAL A 515 41.74 -27.19 -16.78
C VAL A 515 42.13 -28.60 -16.30
N THR A 516 42.93 -28.65 -15.23
CA THR A 516 43.38 -29.90 -14.60
C THR A 516 42.42 -30.37 -13.52
N ASN A 517 41.51 -29.50 -13.05
CA ASN A 517 40.58 -29.79 -11.98
C ASN A 517 39.14 -29.71 -12.47
N ARG A 518 38.38 -30.81 -12.36
CA ARG A 518 36.93 -30.87 -12.67
C ARG A 518 36.12 -29.79 -11.92
N ARG A 519 36.68 -29.27 -10.84
CA ARG A 519 36.09 -28.27 -9.94
C ARG A 519 36.02 -26.87 -10.57
N ASP A 520 36.92 -26.51 -11.48
CA ASP A 520 36.90 -25.21 -12.17
C ASP A 520 35.77 -25.11 -13.21
N LEU A 521 35.19 -26.25 -13.61
CA LEU A 521 34.05 -26.35 -14.55
C LEU A 521 32.68 -26.39 -13.85
N THR A 522 32.62 -26.59 -12.53
CA THR A 522 31.35 -26.87 -11.81
C THR A 522 30.66 -25.62 -11.26
N CYS A 523 31.32 -24.47 -11.27
CA CYS A 523 30.76 -23.21 -10.79
C CYS A 523 29.51 -22.77 -11.59
N CYS A 524 29.41 -23.11 -12.89
CA CYS A 524 28.39 -22.53 -13.77
C CYS A 524 27.45 -23.51 -14.51
N ASN A 525 27.55 -24.83 -14.34
CA ASN A 525 26.47 -25.75 -14.73
C ASN A 525 26.73 -27.19 -14.25
N PRO A 526 25.90 -27.77 -13.37
CA PRO A 526 25.98 -29.21 -13.06
C PRO A 526 25.46 -30.11 -14.19
N ASP A 527 24.74 -29.55 -15.19
CA ASP A 527 24.07 -30.31 -16.27
C ASP A 527 24.87 -30.41 -17.59
N LEU A 528 26.09 -29.86 -17.67
CA LEU A 528 26.96 -30.13 -18.82
C LEU A 528 27.66 -31.49 -18.62
N PRO A 529 27.40 -32.50 -19.48
CA PRO A 529 28.22 -33.70 -19.49
C PRO A 529 29.67 -33.29 -19.84
N PRO A 530 30.69 -33.83 -19.14
CA PRO A 530 32.07 -33.54 -19.50
C PRO A 530 32.31 -33.91 -20.98
N PRO A 531 33.13 -33.15 -21.74
CA PRO A 531 33.52 -33.54 -23.08
C PRO A 531 34.00 -34.99 -23.05
N SER A 532 33.52 -35.80 -23.98
CA SER A 532 33.73 -37.26 -24.03
C SER A 532 35.19 -37.71 -23.90
N HIS A 533 36.15 -36.82 -24.19
CA HIS A 533 37.58 -37.05 -24.01
C HIS A 533 38.09 -37.01 -22.56
N LEU A 534 37.37 -36.40 -21.61
CA LEU A 534 37.75 -36.32 -20.19
C LEU A 534 37.32 -37.55 -19.36
N LEU A 535 36.38 -38.35 -19.86
CA LEU A 535 35.90 -39.57 -19.19
C LEU A 535 36.93 -40.70 -19.19
N GLN A 536 37.95 -40.66 -20.06
CA GLN A 536 38.96 -41.72 -20.16
C GLN A 536 40.16 -41.57 -19.20
N LEU A 537 40.39 -40.38 -18.64
CA LEU A 537 41.62 -40.11 -17.87
C LEU A 537 41.40 -39.97 -16.35
N VAL A 538 40.21 -39.62 -15.88
CA VAL A 538 39.96 -39.35 -14.44
C VAL A 538 39.19 -40.48 -13.75
N TRP A 539 38.34 -41.21 -14.47
CA TRP A 539 37.67 -42.40 -13.96
C TRP A 539 38.29 -43.65 -14.55
N GLY A 540 39.36 -44.13 -13.91
CA GLY A 540 39.66 -45.55 -13.93
C GLY A 540 38.41 -46.31 -13.50
N ASN A 541 37.76 -46.93 -14.49
CA ASN A 541 36.57 -47.78 -14.43
C ASN A 541 36.03 -48.10 -13.03
N THR A 542 34.90 -47.49 -12.68
CA THR A 542 33.92 -48.14 -11.78
C THR A 542 32.49 -47.92 -12.30
N LYS A 543 32.23 -48.43 -13.51
CA LYS A 543 31.03 -49.18 -13.95
C LYS A 543 30.96 -49.23 -15.48
N ALA A 544 31.83 -50.05 -16.06
CA ALA A 544 31.62 -50.64 -17.38
C ALA A 544 32.11 -52.08 -17.31
N PHE A 545 31.21 -53.02 -17.01
CA PHE A 545 31.48 -54.44 -17.26
C PHE A 545 31.02 -54.75 -18.67
N THR A 546 31.94 -54.72 -19.62
CA THR A 546 31.84 -55.53 -20.85
C THR A 546 32.61 -56.81 -20.60
N GLY A 547 31.89 -57.88 -20.25
CA GLY A 547 32.45 -59.21 -20.11
C GLY A 547 32.39 -59.96 -21.44
N GLN A 548 33.52 -60.03 -22.14
CA GLN A 548 33.81 -61.13 -23.07
C GLN A 548 35.13 -61.74 -22.59
N LEU A 549 35.08 -62.98 -22.12
CA LEU A 549 36.24 -63.82 -21.86
C LEU A 549 36.29 -64.85 -22.99
N SER A 550 37.33 -64.73 -23.81
CA SER A 550 37.70 -65.67 -24.85
C SER A 550 38.33 -66.91 -24.24
N ASP A 551 37.91 -68.09 -24.68
CA ASP A 551 38.80 -69.25 -24.76
C ASP A 551 38.54 -70.03 -26.06
N ILE A 552 39.64 -70.51 -26.61
CA ILE A 552 39.86 -71.09 -27.94
C ILE A 552 39.48 -72.58 -27.96
N PHE A 553 38.77 -73.05 -28.99
CA PHE A 553 39.03 -74.30 -29.74
C PHE A 553 38.16 -74.35 -31.03
N SER A 554 38.76 -74.82 -32.13
CA SER A 554 38.20 -74.91 -33.50
C SER A 554 37.38 -76.22 -33.75
N PRO A 555 37.03 -76.62 -35.00
CA PRO A 555 35.74 -76.39 -35.67
C PRO A 555 34.97 -77.69 -36.06
N ALA A 556 33.67 -77.63 -36.36
CA ALA A 556 32.99 -78.62 -37.21
C ALA A 556 31.62 -78.15 -37.73
N CYS A 557 31.46 -78.12 -39.07
CA CYS A 557 30.17 -78.29 -39.79
C CYS A 557 29.87 -79.82 -39.93
N PRO A 558 28.77 -80.29 -40.57
CA PRO A 558 27.45 -79.73 -40.91
C PRO A 558 26.28 -80.67 -40.48
N GLY A 559 25.01 -80.35 -40.80
CA GLY A 559 24.04 -81.43 -41.12
C GLY A 559 22.54 -81.21 -40.91
N PHE A 560 21.83 -81.14 -42.04
CA PHE A 560 20.55 -81.79 -42.36
C PHE A 560 19.24 -81.42 -41.63
N ALA A 561 18.30 -80.88 -42.43
CA ALA A 561 16.86 -80.99 -42.26
C ALA A 561 16.38 -82.46 -42.38
N PRO A 562 15.16 -82.83 -41.95
CA PRO A 562 14.01 -82.68 -42.87
C PRO A 562 12.64 -82.35 -42.22
N ARG A 563 11.78 -81.78 -43.08
CA ARG A 563 10.31 -81.58 -43.00
C ARG A 563 9.57 -82.94 -43.23
N PRO A 564 8.22 -82.98 -43.37
CA PRO A 564 7.04 -82.78 -42.49
C PRO A 564 6.23 -84.13 -42.49
N PRO A 565 4.87 -84.28 -42.60
CA PRO A 565 3.65 -83.47 -42.42
C PRO A 565 2.55 -84.31 -41.65
N PRO A 566 1.22 -84.35 -42.00
CA PRO A 566 0.20 -83.35 -42.38
C PRO A 566 -1.09 -83.41 -41.52
N GLY A 567 -2.00 -82.45 -41.72
CA GLY A 567 -3.39 -82.83 -42.09
C GLY A 567 -4.57 -82.25 -41.29
N GLY A 568 -5.58 -81.75 -42.02
CA GLY A 568 -6.99 -81.68 -41.61
C GLY A 568 -7.58 -80.28 -41.56
N LYS A 569 -8.00 -79.68 -42.69
CA LYS A 569 -9.39 -79.63 -43.22
C LYS A 569 -10.42 -78.91 -42.33
N THR A 570 -10.68 -77.61 -42.64
CA THR A 570 -11.93 -76.97 -43.16
C THR A 570 -13.32 -77.62 -42.89
N PRO A 571 -14.51 -76.97 -43.10
CA PRO A 571 -14.78 -75.67 -43.77
C PRO A 571 -15.98 -74.82 -43.21
N HIS A 572 -16.25 -73.71 -43.92
CA HIS A 572 -17.55 -73.04 -44.18
C HIS A 572 -18.18 -72.19 -43.06
N ALA A 573 -18.83 -71.07 -43.33
CA ALA A 573 -19.03 -70.25 -44.54
C ALA A 573 -19.79 -69.00 -44.10
N GLY A 574 -19.78 -67.96 -44.92
CA GLY A 574 -21.00 -67.18 -45.12
C GLY A 574 -20.84 -65.66 -45.10
N GLY A 575 -20.85 -65.10 -46.32
CA GLY A 575 -21.45 -63.80 -46.61
C GLY A 575 -20.51 -62.62 -46.43
N ALA A 576 -19.81 -62.13 -47.47
CA ALA A 576 -20.37 -61.34 -48.58
C ALA A 576 -20.94 -60.02 -48.06
N GLN A 577 -20.74 -58.85 -48.64
CA GLN A 577 -20.24 -58.36 -49.92
C GLN A 577 -20.43 -56.83 -49.73
N GLU A 578 -19.80 -55.88 -50.39
CA GLU A 578 -18.93 -55.81 -51.53
C GLU A 578 -18.59 -54.31 -51.65
N ALA A 579 -17.57 -54.04 -52.45
CA ALA A 579 -17.56 -52.96 -53.41
C ALA A 579 -17.58 -51.49 -52.93
N SER A 580 -16.74 -50.61 -53.48
CA SER A 580 -15.77 -50.77 -54.55
C SER A 580 -15.20 -49.40 -54.88
N LEU A 581 -14.03 -49.44 -55.53
CA LEU A 581 -13.63 -48.59 -56.67
C LEU A 581 -13.45 -47.08 -56.39
N SER A 582 -12.49 -46.39 -56.96
CA SER A 582 -11.67 -46.63 -58.16
C SER A 582 -10.58 -45.56 -58.16
N ASP A 583 -9.33 -45.93 -58.45
CA ASP A 583 -8.62 -45.60 -59.71
C ASP A 583 -7.96 -44.21 -59.70
N ALA A 584 -6.83 -43.96 -60.33
CA ALA A 584 -5.76 -44.79 -60.89
C ALA A 584 -4.68 -43.79 -61.37
N GLN A 585 -3.41 -44.22 -61.33
CA GLN A 585 -2.39 -44.07 -62.39
C GLN A 585 -2.12 -42.66 -62.99
N THR A 586 -0.89 -42.19 -63.26
CA THR A 586 0.36 -42.86 -63.67
C THR A 586 1.47 -41.81 -63.82
N ALA A 587 2.74 -42.24 -63.63
CA ALA A 587 3.97 -41.82 -64.35
C ALA A 587 4.42 -40.33 -64.31
N SER A 588 5.70 -39.94 -64.25
CA SER A 588 7.01 -40.60 -64.33
C SER A 588 8.12 -39.60 -63.98
N THR A 589 9.26 -40.15 -63.54
CA THR A 589 10.65 -39.67 -63.72
C THR A 589 11.13 -38.35 -63.10
N GLY A 590 12.19 -38.44 -62.28
CA GLY A 590 13.07 -37.31 -61.97
C GLY A 590 13.83 -37.45 -60.65
N SER A 591 14.94 -38.19 -60.65
CA SER A 591 15.88 -38.32 -59.53
C SER A 591 16.47 -36.98 -59.11
N PHE A 592 16.44 -36.63 -57.81
CA PHE A 592 17.53 -35.89 -57.13
C PHE A 592 17.55 -36.21 -55.62
N ARG A 593 18.75 -36.46 -55.09
CA ARG A 593 19.07 -36.78 -53.68
C ARG A 593 19.16 -35.52 -52.83
N CYS A 594 18.55 -35.55 -51.64
CA CYS A 594 18.96 -34.94 -50.34
C CYS A 594 17.86 -35.32 -49.34
N GLY A 595 18.06 -35.76 -48.10
CA GLY A 595 19.12 -35.61 -47.12
C GLY A 595 18.40 -35.36 -45.77
N GLY A 596 18.71 -36.14 -44.74
CA GLY A 596 17.93 -36.29 -43.49
C GLY A 596 17.41 -35.01 -42.82
N ALA A 597 16.09 -34.84 -42.79
CA ALA A 597 15.37 -33.95 -41.88
C ALA A 597 13.91 -34.41 -41.66
N ALA A 598 13.28 -35.06 -42.65
CA ALA A 598 11.90 -35.53 -42.55
C ALA A 598 11.70 -36.77 -41.66
N THR A 599 12.74 -37.57 -41.40
CA THR A 599 12.63 -38.82 -40.62
C THR A 599 12.61 -38.61 -39.10
N LEU A 600 12.96 -37.41 -38.60
CA LEU A 600 12.93 -37.10 -37.17
C LEU A 600 11.53 -36.64 -36.71
N LEU A 601 10.81 -35.91 -37.55
CA LEU A 601 9.45 -35.44 -37.27
C LEU A 601 8.41 -36.58 -37.22
N ALA A 602 8.58 -37.62 -38.04
CA ALA A 602 7.72 -38.81 -38.00
C ALA A 602 7.96 -39.69 -36.74
N LYS A 603 9.14 -39.61 -36.10
CA LYS A 603 9.43 -40.31 -34.84
C LYS A 603 8.94 -39.57 -33.60
N LEU A 604 8.92 -38.23 -33.62
CA LEU A 604 8.43 -37.40 -32.51
C LEU A 604 6.89 -37.42 -32.38
N LEU A 605 6.16 -37.56 -33.48
CA LEU A 605 4.69 -37.66 -33.43
C LEU A 605 4.19 -39.05 -32.99
N THR A 606 4.95 -40.11 -33.22
CA THR A 606 4.55 -41.49 -32.86
C THR A 606 4.79 -41.81 -31.38
N LEU A 607 5.68 -41.07 -30.69
CA LEU A 607 5.93 -41.23 -29.25
C LEU A 607 4.94 -40.46 -28.35
N SER A 608 4.16 -39.53 -28.91
CA SER A 608 3.20 -38.71 -28.14
C SER A 608 1.79 -39.34 -28.02
N LEU A 609 1.53 -40.48 -28.68
CA LEU A 609 0.21 -41.12 -28.72
C LEU A 609 0.11 -42.47 -27.99
N MET A 610 1.16 -42.90 -27.29
CA MET A 610 1.17 -44.13 -26.49
C MET A 610 1.54 -43.84 -25.04
N GLU A 611 0.79 -42.99 -24.35
CA GLU A 611 0.79 -42.94 -22.88
C GLU A 611 -0.55 -42.37 -22.36
N ARG A 612 -1.25 -43.17 -21.55
CA ARG A 612 -2.39 -42.79 -20.69
C ARG A 612 -2.24 -43.58 -19.36
N PRO A 613 -2.83 -43.16 -18.23
CA PRO A 613 -2.53 -41.94 -17.49
C PRO A 613 -2.43 -42.20 -15.95
N ALA A 614 -1.65 -41.41 -15.21
CA ALA A 614 -1.95 -41.17 -13.79
C ALA A 614 -1.33 -39.86 -13.29
N THR A 615 -2.22 -38.93 -12.92
CA THR A 615 -2.03 -37.80 -11.99
C THR A 615 -0.93 -36.76 -12.28
N LEU A 616 -1.31 -35.65 -12.92
CA LEU A 616 -0.94 -34.27 -12.51
C LEU A 616 -1.66 -33.23 -13.38
N GLN A 617 -2.38 -32.30 -12.75
CA GLN A 617 -3.02 -31.15 -13.41
C GLN A 617 -1.96 -30.22 -14.02
N ARG A 618 -2.10 -29.86 -15.30
CA ARG A 618 -1.37 -28.73 -15.92
C ARG A 618 -2.38 -27.75 -16.55
N LYS A 619 -2.18 -26.46 -16.28
CA LYS A 619 -2.88 -25.32 -16.90
C LYS A 619 -2.52 -25.23 -18.41
N PRO A 620 -3.43 -24.77 -19.29
CA PRO A 620 -3.16 -24.66 -20.72
C PRO A 620 -2.30 -23.41 -21.05
N ILE A 621 -1.34 -23.59 -21.96
CA ILE A 621 -0.56 -22.51 -22.56
C ILE A 621 -1.41 -21.87 -23.68
N SER A 622 -1.53 -20.55 -23.65
CA SER A 622 -2.30 -19.76 -24.63
C SER A 622 -1.73 -19.87 -26.05
N ALA A 623 -2.63 -19.98 -27.04
CA ALA A 623 -2.33 -20.06 -28.46
C ALA A 623 -1.47 -18.88 -29.01
N ALA A 624 -1.39 -17.77 -28.28
CA ALA A 624 -0.52 -16.64 -28.62
C ALA A 624 0.99 -16.98 -28.55
N CYS A 625 1.39 -17.93 -27.71
CA CYS A 625 2.79 -18.36 -27.61
C CYS A 625 3.23 -19.22 -28.81
N ILE A 626 2.30 -19.95 -29.43
CA ILE A 626 2.58 -20.81 -30.58
C ILE A 626 2.74 -19.95 -31.85
N LEU A 627 2.00 -18.85 -31.97
CA LEU A 627 2.09 -17.95 -33.12
C LEU A 627 3.44 -17.19 -33.15
N ASN A 628 3.96 -16.76 -32.00
CA ASN A 628 5.26 -16.09 -31.90
C ASN A 628 6.44 -17.03 -32.23
N LEU A 629 6.31 -18.32 -31.90
CA LEU A 629 7.32 -19.32 -32.24
C LEU A 629 7.38 -19.57 -33.76
N ILE A 630 6.23 -19.54 -34.44
CA ILE A 630 6.14 -19.75 -35.90
C ILE A 630 6.66 -18.53 -36.68
N LEU A 631 6.44 -17.31 -36.19
CA LEU A 631 6.95 -16.07 -36.81
C LEU A 631 8.46 -15.88 -36.63
N SER A 632 9.05 -16.38 -35.53
CA SER A 632 10.50 -16.30 -35.31
C SER A 632 11.30 -17.27 -36.17
N VAL A 633 10.71 -18.38 -36.60
CA VAL A 633 11.38 -19.40 -37.45
C VAL A 633 11.30 -19.05 -38.94
N THR A 634 10.28 -18.30 -39.36
CA THR A 634 10.11 -17.88 -40.76
C THR A 634 10.96 -16.67 -41.15
N THR A 635 11.34 -15.81 -40.20
CA THR A 635 12.18 -14.62 -40.44
C THR A 635 13.68 -14.93 -40.53
N HIS A 636 14.15 -16.03 -39.93
CA HIS A 636 15.55 -16.43 -40.00
C HIS A 636 15.95 -17.24 -41.26
N SER A 637 14.97 -17.70 -42.06
CA SER A 637 15.22 -18.50 -43.26
C SER A 637 15.24 -17.71 -44.58
N LEU A 638 15.00 -16.39 -44.55
CA LEU A 638 14.93 -15.53 -45.74
C LEU A 638 16.03 -14.45 -45.80
N GLY A 639 17.01 -14.52 -44.90
CA GLY A 639 18.20 -13.66 -44.89
C GLY A 639 19.48 -14.47 -44.99
N SER A 640 19.73 -15.11 -46.13
CA SER A 640 21.03 -15.68 -46.52
C SER A 640 21.12 -15.71 -48.04
#